data_AF-A0A229R9S5-F1
#
_entry.id   AF-A0A229R9S5-F1
#
_cell.length_a   1.000
_cell.length_b   1.000
_cell.length_c   1.000
_cell.angle_alpha   90.00
_cell.angle_beta   90.00
_cell.angle_gamma   90.00
#
_symmetry.space_group_name_H-M   'P 1'
#
loop_
_entity.id
_entity.type
_entity.pdbx_description
1 polymer ?
#
loop_
_entity_poly.entity_id
_entity_poly.type
_entity_poly.pdbx_seq_one_letter_code
_entity_poly.pdbx_strand_id
1 'polypeptide(L)'
;MIDVFATATVFARRLRRTALLVTELGDRGRWTVVFSSLERLAMHAGECDSLSTTGDDFMELVPEGVAAMLDPDDEHRFPVFSKVLPVDSVARMWAGKSRD
;
A
#
# COMPACT_ATOMS: atom_id res chain seq x y z
N MET A 1 3.48 -10.62 -12.26
CA MET A 1 3.27 -10.20 -10.86
C MET A 1 2.54 -8.86 -10.79
N ILE A 2 2.98 -7.83 -11.53
CA ILE A 2 2.25 -6.55 -11.63
C ILE A 2 0.82 -6.73 -12.15
N ASP A 3 0.63 -7.66 -13.09
CA ASP A 3 -0.68 -8.02 -13.68
C ASP A 3 -1.65 -8.68 -12.68
N VAL A 4 -1.11 -9.41 -11.68
CA VAL A 4 -1.91 -10.10 -10.66
C VAL A 4 -2.41 -9.09 -9.62
N PHE A 5 -1.54 -8.17 -9.17
CA PHE A 5 -1.97 -7.12 -8.26
C PHE A 5 -2.97 -6.17 -8.94
N ALA A 6 -2.65 -5.71 -10.15
CA ALA A 6 -3.46 -4.75 -10.91
C ALA A 6 -4.93 -5.17 -11.01
N THR A 7 -5.17 -6.45 -11.28
CA THR A 7 -6.52 -7.00 -11.49
C THR A 7 -7.16 -7.56 -10.22
N ALA A 8 -6.41 -7.75 -9.13
CA ALA A 8 -6.94 -8.29 -7.90
C ALA A 8 -7.84 -7.28 -7.18
N THR A 9 -8.92 -7.77 -6.57
CA THR A 9 -9.69 -6.98 -5.61
C THR A 9 -8.85 -6.77 -4.36
N VAL A 10 -8.72 -5.52 -3.96
CA VAL A 10 -7.99 -5.09 -2.77
C VAL A 10 -8.87 -4.22 -1.87
N PHE A 11 -8.46 -4.11 -0.62
CA PHE A 11 -9.20 -3.44 0.43
C PHE A 11 -8.35 -2.38 1.11
N ALA A 12 -8.95 -1.24 1.43
CA ALA A 12 -8.28 -0.19 2.21
C ALA A 12 -9.27 0.45 3.17
N ARG A 13 -8.77 1.05 4.25
CA ARG A 13 -9.60 1.85 5.15
C ARG A 13 -10.09 3.09 4.42
N ARG A 14 -11.41 3.31 4.42
CA ARG A 14 -12.05 4.50 3.87
C ARG A 14 -12.20 5.56 4.97
N LEU A 15 -11.52 6.69 4.82
CA LEU A 15 -11.66 7.82 5.76
C LEU A 15 -12.84 8.73 5.40
N ARG A 16 -12.81 9.35 4.21
CA ARG A 16 -13.83 10.26 3.66
C ARG A 16 -13.77 10.23 2.13
N ARG A 17 -14.89 9.93 1.43
CA ARG A 17 -14.99 9.80 -0.05
C ARG A 17 -13.88 8.95 -0.67
N THR A 18 -12.75 9.56 -1.02
CA THR A 18 -11.58 8.95 -1.69
C THR A 18 -10.26 9.17 -0.93
N ALA A 19 -10.29 9.76 0.27
CA ALA A 19 -9.07 10.03 1.04
C ALA A 19 -8.44 8.73 1.57
N LEU A 20 -7.16 8.52 1.23
CA LEU A 20 -6.32 7.47 1.77
C LEU A 20 -5.52 7.96 2.98
N LEU A 21 -5.27 7.04 3.93
CA LEU A 21 -4.34 7.32 5.02
C LEU A 21 -2.90 7.22 4.49
N VAL A 22 -2.12 8.27 4.69
CA VAL A 22 -0.70 8.31 4.33
C VAL A 22 0.13 8.52 5.59
N THR A 23 1.22 7.78 5.72
CA THR A 23 2.17 7.82 6.83
C THR A 23 3.55 8.20 6.30
N GLU A 24 4.17 9.18 6.94
CA GLU A 24 5.57 9.56 6.72
C GLU A 24 6.49 8.63 7.52
N LEU A 25 7.41 7.93 6.85
CA LEU A 25 8.35 6.99 7.49
C LEU A 25 9.81 7.49 7.41
N GLY A 26 10.02 8.79 7.62
CA GLY A 26 11.33 9.43 7.57
C GLY A 26 12.03 9.20 6.23
N ASP A 27 13.28 8.73 6.24
CA ASP A 27 14.06 8.46 5.02
C ASP A 27 13.44 7.40 4.10
N ARG A 28 12.47 6.61 4.61
CA ARG A 28 11.71 5.65 3.80
C ARG A 28 10.55 6.31 3.06
N GLY A 29 10.33 7.61 3.18
CA GLY A 29 9.33 8.36 2.43
C GLY A 29 7.89 8.10 2.88
N ARG A 30 6.95 8.35 1.96
CA ARG A 30 5.50 8.33 2.22
C ARG A 30 4.86 7.02 1.81
N TRP A 31 4.04 6.49 2.69
CA TRP A 31 3.41 5.20 2.50
C TRP A 31 1.92 5.23 2.78
N THR A 32 1.16 4.47 2.00
CA THR A 32 -0.17 4.00 2.36
C THR A 32 -0.16 2.48 2.47
N VAL A 33 -1.25 1.90 2.98
CA VAL A 33 -1.40 0.46 3.14
C VAL A 33 -2.66 -0.02 2.43
N VAL A 34 -2.56 -1.21 1.86
CA VAL A 34 -3.63 -1.88 1.13
C VAL A 34 -3.63 -3.36 1.52
N PHE A 35 -4.78 -4.01 1.47
CA PHE A 35 -4.96 -5.35 1.99
C PHE A 35 -5.55 -6.27 0.93
N SER A 36 -5.10 -7.53 0.92
CA SER A 36 -5.64 -8.56 0.02
C SER A 36 -6.99 -9.11 0.48
N SER A 37 -7.38 -8.88 1.75
CA SER A 37 -8.66 -9.30 2.30
C SER A 37 -9.23 -8.33 3.34
N LEU A 38 -10.55 -8.37 3.53
CA LEU A 38 -11.23 -7.63 4.60
C LEU A 38 -10.77 -8.08 5.99
N GLU A 39 -10.46 -9.36 6.17
CA GLU A 39 -9.96 -9.90 7.45
C GLU A 39 -8.63 -9.24 7.83
N ARG A 40 -7.69 -9.15 6.88
CA ARG A 40 -6.40 -8.49 7.11
C ARG A 40 -6.56 -7.00 7.40
N LEU A 41 -7.47 -6.32 6.70
CA LEU A 41 -7.82 -4.93 7.03
C LEU A 41 -8.37 -4.80 8.45
N ALA A 42 -9.29 -5.67 8.86
CA ALA A 42 -9.90 -5.64 10.18
C ALA A 42 -8.88 -5.94 11.30
N MET A 43 -7.95 -6.87 11.07
CA MET A 43 -6.85 -7.13 12.00
C MET A 43 -5.93 -5.91 12.19
N HIS A 44 -5.67 -5.16 11.12
CA HIS A 44 -4.80 -3.99 11.17
C HIS A 44 -5.50 -2.73 11.75
N ALA A 45 -6.73 -2.45 11.33
CA ALA A 45 -7.41 -1.19 11.58
C ALA A 45 -8.61 -1.29 12.54
N GLY A 46 -8.98 -2.50 12.98
CA GLY A 46 -10.23 -2.76 13.69
C GLY A 46 -11.46 -2.66 12.78
N GLU A 47 -12.64 -2.59 13.40
CA GLU A 47 -13.89 -2.33 12.67
C GLU A 47 -13.82 -0.95 12.00
N CYS A 48 -13.95 -0.92 10.68
CA CYS A 48 -13.85 0.31 9.90
C CYS A 48 -14.66 0.23 8.61
N ASP A 49 -14.97 1.41 8.06
CA ASP A 49 -15.46 1.51 6.70
C ASP A 49 -14.36 1.08 5.71
N SER A 50 -14.68 0.16 4.81
CA SER A 50 -13.77 -0.30 3.77
C SER A 50 -14.05 0.33 2.41
N LEU A 51 -13.00 0.60 1.66
CA LEU A 51 -12.99 0.71 0.21
C LEU A 51 -12.64 -0.67 -0.36
N SER A 52 -13.34 -1.09 -1.41
CA SER A 52 -13.06 -2.28 -2.21
C SER A 52 -12.95 -1.87 -3.67
N THR A 53 -11.84 -2.22 -4.32
CA THR A 53 -11.52 -1.81 -5.69
C THR A 53 -10.45 -2.72 -6.29
N THR A 54 -10.06 -2.55 -7.55
CA THR A 54 -8.93 -3.28 -8.14
C THR A 54 -7.60 -2.66 -7.69
N GLY A 55 -6.50 -3.41 -7.80
CA GLY A 55 -5.17 -2.87 -7.50
C GLY A 55 -4.80 -1.68 -8.38
N ASP A 56 -5.14 -1.70 -9.67
CA ASP A 56 -4.88 -0.58 -10.58
C ASP A 56 -5.70 0.66 -10.21
N ASP A 57 -7.02 0.50 -10.01
CA ASP A 57 -7.88 1.60 -9.58
C ASP A 57 -7.44 2.18 -8.23
N PHE A 58 -6.98 1.32 -7.30
CA PHE A 58 -6.42 1.78 -6.03
C PHE A 58 -5.19 2.66 -6.25
N MET A 59 -4.28 2.26 -7.14
CA MET A 59 -3.07 3.01 -7.44
C MET A 59 -3.34 4.35 -8.13
N GLU A 60 -4.48 4.51 -8.84
CA GLU A 60 -4.94 5.81 -9.34
C GLU A 60 -5.37 6.77 -8.22
N LEU A 61 -5.78 6.24 -7.05
CA LEU A 61 -6.10 7.04 -5.86
C LEU A 61 -4.86 7.40 -5.04
N VAL A 62 -3.75 6.69 -5.21
CA VAL A 62 -2.51 6.93 -4.47
C VAL A 62 -1.86 8.22 -4.97
N PRO A 63 -1.61 9.21 -4.09
CA PRO A 63 -0.98 10.46 -4.50
C PRO A 63 0.43 10.24 -5.07
N GLU A 64 0.86 11.13 -5.97
CA GLU A 64 2.22 11.10 -6.49
C GLU A 64 3.28 11.13 -5.38
N GLY A 65 4.32 10.31 -5.54
CA GLY A 65 5.39 10.18 -4.53
C GLY A 65 4.97 9.47 -3.25
N VAL A 66 3.85 8.74 -3.24
CA VAL A 66 3.44 7.83 -2.16
C VAL A 66 3.54 6.38 -2.66
N ALA A 67 4.18 5.51 -1.88
CA ALA A 67 4.21 4.07 -2.14
C ALA A 67 3.07 3.37 -1.37
N ALA A 68 2.64 2.20 -1.85
CA ALA A 68 1.68 1.36 -1.14
C ALA A 68 2.38 0.10 -0.60
N MET A 69 2.01 -0.35 0.60
CA MET A 69 2.40 -1.66 1.12
C MET A 69 1.19 -2.58 1.13
N LEU A 70 1.27 -3.70 0.41
CA LEU A 70 0.26 -4.76 0.48
C LEU A 70 0.52 -5.61 1.72
N ASP A 71 -0.53 -5.78 2.55
CA ASP A 71 -0.56 -6.61 3.75
C ASP A 71 0.64 -6.36 4.69
N PRO A 72 0.76 -5.15 5.29
CA PRO A 72 1.96 -4.71 6.01
C PRO A 72 2.39 -5.59 7.20
N ASP A 73 1.43 -6.29 7.81
CA ASP A 73 1.64 -7.18 8.97
C ASP A 73 1.87 -8.65 8.58
N ASP A 74 1.82 -8.97 7.28
CA ASP A 74 2.05 -10.34 6.78
C ASP A 74 3.53 -10.59 6.48
N GLU A 75 3.96 -11.84 6.60
CA GLU A 75 5.34 -12.25 6.30
C GLU A 75 5.70 -12.03 4.81
N HIS A 76 4.71 -12.17 3.92
CA HIS A 76 4.84 -11.99 2.47
C HIS A 76 4.47 -10.58 2.00
N ARG A 77 4.52 -9.57 2.89
CA ARG A 77 4.22 -8.18 2.54
C ARG A 77 5.03 -7.69 1.34
N PHE A 78 4.35 -6.98 0.45
CA PHE A 78 4.89 -6.60 -0.84
C PHE A 78 4.68 -5.10 -1.10
N PRO A 79 5.74 -4.31 -1.38
CA PRO A 79 5.58 -2.91 -1.74
C PRO A 79 5.14 -2.77 -3.20
N VAL A 80 4.12 -1.95 -3.42
CA VAL A 80 3.59 -1.56 -4.72
C VAL A 80 3.95 -0.10 -4.96
N PHE A 81 4.64 0.15 -6.06
CA PHE A 81 5.13 1.46 -6.42
C PHE A 81 4.25 2.03 -7.53
N SER A 82 3.87 3.31 -7.41
CA SER A 82 3.28 4.01 -8.54
C SER A 82 4.32 4.13 -9.65
N LYS A 83 3.87 4.26 -10.90
CA LYS A 83 4.74 4.36 -12.08
C LYS A 83 5.72 5.56 -12.04
N VAL A 84 5.59 6.45 -11.05
CA VAL A 84 6.36 7.69 -10.90
C VAL A 84 7.18 7.71 -9.60
N LEU A 85 7.90 6.63 -9.30
CA LEU A 85 8.92 6.64 -8.25
C LEU A 85 10.32 6.54 -8.89
N PRO A 86 11.25 7.46 -8.58
CA PRO A 86 12.64 7.33 -9.01
C PRO A 86 13.22 6.00 -8.53
N VAL A 87 13.93 5.30 -9.41
CA VAL A 87 14.46 3.95 -9.14
C VAL A 87 15.35 3.91 -7.89
N ASP A 88 16.05 5.02 -7.61
CA ASP A 88 16.92 5.18 -6.44
C ASP A 88 16.13 5.20 -5.13
N SER A 89 14.89 5.71 -5.14
CA SER A 89 13.99 5.70 -3.99
C SER A 89 13.55 4.28 -3.65
N VAL A 90 13.27 3.47 -4.69
CA VAL A 90 12.90 2.06 -4.54
C VAL A 90 14.06 1.26 -3.93
N ALA A 91 15.27 1.43 -4.44
CA ALA A 91 16.45 0.71 -3.95
C ALA A 91 16.75 1.02 -2.46
N ARG A 92 16.65 2.29 -2.04
CA ARG A 92 16.86 2.70 -0.65
C ARG A 92 15.80 2.15 0.31
N MET A 93 14.54 2.11 -0.12
CA MET A 93 13.45 1.54 0.68
C MET A 93 13.64 0.03 0.96
N TRP A 94 14.19 -0.71 -0.01
CA TRP A 94 14.44 -2.17 0.12
C TRP A 94 15.74 -2.52 0.84
N ALA A 95 16.79 -1.70 0.71
CA ALA A 95 18.06 -1.94 1.40
C ALA A 95 17.93 -1.93 2.94
N GLY A 96 16.88 -1.31 3.48
CA GLY A 96 16.57 -1.33 4.92
C GLY A 96 16.00 -2.65 5.45
N LYS A 97 15.75 -3.67 4.61
CA LYS A 97 15.13 -4.95 5.01
C LYS A 97 16.13 -6.08 5.35
N SER A 98 17.44 -5.79 5.44
CA SER A 98 18.48 -6.83 5.66
C SER A 98 19.18 -6.81 7.04
N ARG A 99 18.71 -6.04 8.01
CA ARG A 99 19.17 -6.14 9.40
C ARG A 99 17.99 -6.00 10.33
N ASP A 100 17.43 -7.14 10.72
CA ASP A 100 17.21 -7.56 12.11
C ASP A 100 16.65 -9.00 12.11
#